data_AF-A0A8S3W826-F1
#
_entry.id   AF-A0A8S3W826-F1
#
_cell.length_a   1.000
_cell.length_b   1.000
_cell.length_c   1.000
_cell.angle_alpha   90.00
_cell.angle_beta   90.00
_cell.angle_gamma   90.00
#
_symmetry.space_group_name_H-M   'P 1'
#
loop_
_entity.id
_entity.type
_entity.pdbx_description
1 polymer ?
#
loop_
_entity_poly.entity_id
_entity_poly.type
_entity_poly.pdbx_seq_one_letter_code
_entity_poly.pdbx_strand_id
1 'polypeptide(L)'
;MPRGRRANIGHRTRHASQQQVYSQNLSEERLKKILRENARLRQRVSTRRSLASYHRLAFQYDPTANYSDDENLDIGPMTTICQYCNALKFKRETAGFCCASGKVKLDPLHHHSH
;
A
#
# COMPACT_ATOMS: atom_id res chain seq x y z
N MET A 1 -23.61 -24.61 71.51
CA MET A 1 -22.45 -24.46 70.58
C MET A 1 -22.26 -25.80 69.87
N PRO A 2 -22.13 -25.85 68.52
CA PRO A 2 -20.83 -25.56 67.90
C PRO A 2 -20.94 -24.65 66.65
N ARG A 3 -19.94 -23.78 66.45
CA ARG A 3 -19.80 -23.02 65.21
C ARG A 3 -19.19 -23.94 64.13
N GLY A 4 -19.99 -24.27 63.13
CA GLY A 4 -19.55 -25.05 61.96
C GLY A 4 -18.42 -24.33 61.23
N ARG A 5 -17.34 -25.07 60.92
CA ARG A 5 -16.19 -24.57 60.16
C ARG A 5 -16.67 -24.15 58.76
N ARG A 6 -16.55 -22.86 58.44
CA ARG A 6 -16.77 -22.36 57.08
C ARG A 6 -15.62 -22.84 56.20
N ALA A 7 -15.94 -23.59 55.15
CA ALA A 7 -14.96 -24.02 54.15
C ALA A 7 -14.46 -22.80 53.37
N ASN A 8 -13.14 -22.67 53.25
CA ASN A 8 -12.48 -21.61 52.47
C ASN A 8 -12.61 -21.90 50.97
N ILE A 9 -13.77 -21.60 50.38
CA ILE A 9 -14.08 -21.80 48.95
C ILE A 9 -13.39 -20.75 48.06
N GLY A 10 -12.92 -19.63 48.62
CA GLY A 10 -12.44 -18.46 47.87
C GLY A 10 -11.08 -18.61 47.16
N HIS A 11 -10.26 -19.62 47.48
CA HIS A 11 -8.90 -19.72 46.90
C HIS A 11 -8.84 -20.51 45.58
N ARG A 12 -9.75 -21.49 45.38
CA ARG A 12 -9.80 -22.30 44.15
C ARG A 12 -10.46 -21.56 42.97
N THR A 13 -11.44 -20.70 43.24
CA THR A 13 -12.17 -19.95 42.20
C THR A 13 -11.30 -18.88 41.54
N ARG A 14 -10.41 -18.24 42.30
CA ARG A 14 -9.49 -17.19 41.80
C ARG A 14 -8.42 -17.73 40.84
N HIS A 15 -7.92 -18.94 41.09
CA HIS A 15 -6.95 -19.57 40.21
C HIS A 15 -7.60 -20.05 38.90
N ALA A 16 -8.82 -20.60 38.97
CA ALA A 16 -9.58 -21.00 37.80
C ALA A 16 -9.94 -19.79 36.92
N SER A 17 -10.34 -18.66 37.51
CA SER A 17 -10.61 -17.43 36.76
C SER A 17 -9.34 -16.82 36.15
N GLN A 18 -8.21 -16.82 36.86
CA GLN A 18 -6.92 -16.40 36.29
C GLN A 18 -6.48 -17.28 35.12
N GLN A 19 -6.67 -18.60 35.20
CA GLN A 19 -6.36 -19.52 34.10
C GLN A 19 -7.25 -19.28 32.87
N GLN A 20 -8.54 -18.98 33.06
CA GLN A 20 -9.45 -18.64 31.96
C GLN A 20 -9.08 -17.31 31.28
N VAL A 21 -8.73 -16.28 32.07
CA VAL A 21 -8.28 -15.00 31.52
C VAL A 21 -6.97 -15.18 30.75
N TYR A 22 -6.03 -15.98 31.27
CA TYR A 22 -4.78 -16.27 30.57
C TYR A 22 -5.01 -17.01 29.24
N SER A 23 -5.90 -18.01 29.20
CA SER A 23 -6.22 -18.74 27.97
C SER A 23 -6.95 -17.86 26.94
N GLN A 24 -7.85 -16.98 27.38
CA GLN A 24 -8.49 -15.99 26.52
C GLN A 24 -7.47 -15.03 25.91
N ASN A 25 -6.57 -14.44 26.70
CA ASN A 25 -5.53 -13.55 26.20
C ASN A 25 -4.63 -14.24 25.16
N LEU A 26 -4.23 -15.50 25.40
CA LEU A 26 -3.47 -16.30 24.43
C LEU A 26 -4.26 -16.52 23.12
N SER A 27 -5.57 -16.75 23.21
CA SER A 27 -6.43 -16.92 22.04
C SER A 27 -6.58 -15.62 21.24
N GLU A 28 -6.71 -14.48 21.91
CA GLU A 28 -6.76 -13.17 21.27
C GLU A 28 -5.44 -12.81 20.60
N GLU A 29 -4.30 -13.09 21.22
CA GLU A 29 -3.00 -12.87 20.60
C GLU A 29 -2.81 -13.70 19.33
N ARG A 30 -3.24 -14.97 19.35
CA ARG A 30 -3.24 -15.84 18.17
C ARG A 30 -4.12 -15.26 17.07
N LEU A 31 -5.33 -14.82 17.41
CA LEU A 31 -6.25 -14.19 16.45
C LEU A 31 -5.66 -12.91 15.85
N LYS A 32 -5.04 -12.05 16.67
CA LYS A 32 -4.36 -10.83 16.21
C LYS A 32 -3.21 -11.15 15.25
N LYS A 33 -2.43 -12.21 15.50
CA LYS A 33 -1.38 -12.67 14.57
C LYS A 33 -1.97 -13.14 13.24
N ILE A 34 -3.03 -13.96 13.27
CA ILE A 34 -3.72 -14.45 12.08
C ILE A 34 -4.31 -13.30 11.25
N LEU A 35 -4.93 -12.31 11.90
CA LEU A 35 -5.50 -11.15 11.22
C LEU A 35 -4.41 -10.31 10.55
N ARG A 36 -3.28 -10.07 11.24
CA ARG A 36 -2.11 -9.37 10.66
C ARG A 36 -1.53 -10.12 9.46
N GLU A 37 -1.40 -11.43 9.57
CA GLU A 37 -0.90 -12.27 8.49
C GLU A 37 -1.84 -12.27 7.29
N ASN A 38 -3.15 -12.42 7.50
CA ASN A 38 -4.16 -12.32 6.45
C ASN A 38 -4.18 -10.95 5.78
N ALA A 39 -4.02 -9.86 6.53
CA ALA A 39 -3.90 -8.52 5.97
C ALA A 39 -2.67 -8.40 5.05
N ARG A 40 -1.51 -8.93 5.49
CA ARG A 40 -0.29 -8.98 4.66
C ARG A 40 -0.46 -9.83 3.40
N LEU A 41 -1.13 -10.98 3.52
CA LEU A 41 -1.41 -11.86 2.37
C LEU A 41 -2.35 -11.16 1.37
N ARG A 42 -3.43 -10.54 1.84
CA ARG A 42 -4.35 -9.76 1.01
C ARG A 42 -3.64 -8.62 0.28
N GLN A 43 -2.77 -7.89 0.99
CA GLN A 43 -1.97 -6.83 0.38
C GLN A 43 -1.04 -7.38 -0.71
N ARG A 44 -0.32 -8.47 -0.45
CA ARG A 44 0.56 -9.13 -1.45
C ARG A 44 -0.19 -9.61 -2.68
N VAL A 45 -1.37 -10.21 -2.51
CA VAL A 45 -2.21 -10.68 -3.61
C VAL A 45 -2.74 -9.49 -4.43
N SER A 46 -3.18 -8.42 -3.76
CA SER A 46 -3.63 -7.19 -4.42
C SER A 46 -2.52 -6.56 -5.28
N THR A 47 -1.33 -6.34 -4.69
CA THR A 47 -0.18 -5.77 -5.41
C THR A 47 0.28 -6.64 -6.58
N ARG A 48 0.22 -7.98 -6.46
CA ARG A 48 0.54 -8.88 -7.58
C ARG A 48 -0.50 -8.80 -8.70
N ARG A 49 -1.79 -8.67 -8.38
CA ARG A 49 -2.85 -8.52 -9.38
C ARG A 49 -2.74 -7.19 -10.12
N SER A 50 -2.45 -6.09 -9.44
CA SER A 50 -2.23 -4.80 -10.10
C SER A 50 -0.99 -4.84 -11.01
N LEU A 51 0.16 -5.33 -10.53
CA LEU A 51 1.35 -5.44 -11.39
C LEU A 51 1.13 -6.32 -12.63
N ALA A 52 0.37 -7.41 -12.49
CA ALA A 52 0.01 -8.25 -13.62
C ALA A 52 -0.96 -7.57 -14.59
N SER A 53 -1.89 -6.73 -14.10
CA SER A 53 -2.82 -6.00 -14.96
C SER A 53 -2.15 -4.86 -15.74
N TYR A 54 -1.14 -4.18 -15.17
CA TYR A 54 -0.42 -3.10 -15.88
C TYR A 54 0.71 -3.58 -16.80
N HIS A 55 1.10 -4.85 -16.72
CA HIS A 55 2.16 -5.38 -17.54
C HIS A 55 1.80 -5.30 -19.03
N ARG A 56 2.52 -4.44 -19.78
CA ARG A 56 2.34 -4.17 -21.22
C ARG A 56 1.06 -3.43 -21.60
N LEU A 57 0.36 -2.77 -20.67
CA LEU A 57 -0.84 -1.98 -21.03
C LEU A 57 -0.56 -0.87 -22.05
N ALA A 58 0.67 -0.33 -22.10
CA ALA A 58 1.04 0.65 -23.12
C ALA A 58 0.83 0.15 -24.57
N PHE A 59 0.90 -1.17 -24.81
CA PHE A 59 0.64 -1.76 -26.13
C PHE A 59 -0.84 -2.05 -26.40
N GLN A 60 -1.70 -1.92 -25.39
CA GLN A 60 -3.14 -2.13 -25.45
C GLN A 60 -3.87 -0.82 -25.17
N TYR A 61 -3.35 0.29 -25.70
CA TYR A 61 -3.95 1.59 -25.53
C TYR A 61 -5.35 1.62 -26.14
N ASP A 62 -6.33 2.00 -25.33
CA ASP A 62 -7.72 2.22 -25.72
C ASP A 62 -8.05 3.71 -25.51
N PRO A 63 -8.27 4.49 -26.59
CA PRO A 63 -8.55 5.92 -26.46
C PRO A 63 -9.90 6.23 -25.80
N THR A 64 -10.78 5.24 -25.63
CA THR A 64 -12.08 5.41 -24.99
C THR A 64 -12.06 5.17 -23.48
N ALA A 65 -10.96 4.63 -22.95
CA ALA A 65 -10.81 4.35 -21.53
C ALA A 65 -10.46 5.62 -20.74
N ASN A 66 -11.08 5.81 -19.57
CA ASN A 66 -10.69 6.87 -18.65
C ASN A 66 -9.56 6.41 -17.72
N TYR A 67 -8.33 6.68 -18.14
CA TYR A 67 -7.12 6.37 -17.37
C TYR A 67 -6.91 7.29 -16.15
N SER A 68 -7.59 8.43 -16.08
CA SER A 68 -7.40 9.40 -14.98
C SER A 68 -8.03 8.94 -13.67
N ASP A 69 -9.05 8.09 -13.73
CA ASP A 69 -9.80 7.61 -12.56
C ASP A 69 -9.16 6.36 -11.93
N ASP A 70 -8.06 5.86 -12.48
CA ASP A 70 -7.44 4.63 -12.03
C ASP A 70 -6.48 4.89 -10.85
N GLU A 71 -6.91 4.51 -9.64
CA GLU A 71 -6.14 4.66 -8.40
C GLU A 71 -4.75 4.01 -8.44
N ASN A 72 -4.53 3.01 -9.30
CA ASN A 72 -3.23 2.33 -9.42
C ASN A 72 -2.34 2.91 -10.53
N LEU A 73 -2.85 3.84 -11.33
CA LEU A 73 -2.14 4.49 -12.43
C LEU A 73 -1.71 5.91 -12.03
N ASP A 74 -0.60 6.02 -11.31
CA ASP A 74 0.05 7.29 -10.99
C ASP A 74 1.37 7.45 -11.75
N ILE A 75 1.39 8.34 -12.74
CA ILE A 75 2.61 8.71 -13.49
C ILE A 75 3.46 9.73 -12.70
N GLY A 76 2.82 10.48 -11.78
CA GLY A 76 3.43 11.54 -11.00
C GLY A 76 3.65 12.85 -11.78
N PRO A 77 3.93 13.97 -11.09
CA PRO A 77 4.14 15.27 -11.73
C PRO A 77 5.52 15.40 -12.39
N MET A 78 5.58 16.22 -13.44
CA MET A 78 6.83 16.63 -14.08
C MET A 78 7.49 17.73 -13.23
N THR A 79 8.46 17.34 -12.41
CA THR A 79 9.11 18.23 -11.42
C THR A 79 10.57 18.52 -11.70
N THR A 80 11.17 17.81 -12.66
CA THR A 80 12.60 17.94 -12.96
C THR A 80 12.77 18.73 -14.24
N ILE A 81 13.73 19.65 -14.30
CA ILE A 81 14.06 20.37 -15.53
C ILE A 81 15.14 19.59 -16.28
N CYS A 82 14.96 19.42 -17.60
CA CYS A 82 15.96 18.83 -18.46
C CYS A 82 17.12 19.82 -18.68
N GLN A 83 18.35 19.40 -18.42
CA GLN A 83 19.54 20.24 -18.57
C GLN A 83 19.88 20.62 -20.02
N TYR A 84 19.30 19.92 -21.01
CA TYR A 84 19.63 20.13 -22.42
C TYR A 84 18.64 21.05 -23.13
N CYS A 85 17.34 20.91 -22.84
CA CYS A 85 16.27 21.64 -23.52
C CYS A 85 15.43 22.50 -22.58
N ASN A 86 15.75 22.54 -21.28
CA ASN A 86 15.03 23.28 -20.24
C ASN A 86 13.54 22.94 -20.08
N ALA A 87 13.06 21.88 -20.73
CA ALA A 87 11.70 21.38 -20.55
C ALA A 87 11.54 20.71 -19.17
N LEU A 88 10.33 20.76 -18.61
CA LEU A 88 9.96 19.90 -17.49
C LEU A 88 9.96 18.44 -17.96
N LYS A 89 10.34 17.53 -17.06
CA LYS A 89 10.45 16.08 -17.30
C LYS A 89 10.07 15.30 -16.04
N PHE A 90 9.75 14.02 -16.19
CA PHE A 90 9.46 13.17 -15.03
C PHE A 90 10.74 12.83 -14.26
N LYS A 91 10.62 12.67 -12.94
CA LYS A 91 11.76 12.34 -12.06
C LYS A 91 12.46 11.03 -12.46
N ARG A 92 11.70 10.04 -12.96
CA ARG A 92 12.19 8.71 -13.36
C ARG A 92 12.15 8.49 -14.87
N GLU A 93 12.09 9.57 -15.65
CA GLU A 93 12.11 9.49 -17.10
C GLU A 93 13.44 8.88 -17.59
N THR A 94 13.37 7.97 -18.57
CA THR A 94 14.56 7.41 -19.20
C THR A 94 15.38 8.50 -19.86
N ALA A 95 16.70 8.43 -19.72
CA ALA A 95 17.61 9.39 -20.34
C ALA A 95 17.36 9.47 -21.86
N GLY A 96 17.24 10.71 -22.35
CA GLY A 96 17.00 10.96 -23.77
C GLY A 96 15.55 10.88 -24.23
N PHE A 97 14.59 10.52 -23.38
CA PHE A 97 13.18 10.52 -23.78
C PHE A 97 12.66 11.95 -24.08
N CYS A 98 13.07 12.94 -23.28
CA CYS A 98 12.74 14.35 -23.48
C CYS A 98 13.39 15.00 -24.73
N CYS A 99 14.66 14.70 -25.05
CA CYS A 99 15.42 15.43 -26.10
C CYS A 99 16.58 14.64 -26.73
N ALA A 100 16.55 13.31 -26.67
CA ALA A 100 17.62 12.42 -27.10
C ALA A 100 19.01 12.83 -26.54
N SER A 101 19.03 13.29 -25.29
CA SER A 101 20.22 13.80 -24.59
C SER A 101 20.84 15.02 -25.27
N GLY A 102 19.99 15.97 -25.67
CA GLY A 102 20.39 17.22 -26.32
C GLY A 102 20.67 17.11 -27.82
N LYS A 103 20.42 15.94 -28.43
CA LYS A 103 20.58 15.76 -29.88
C LYS A 103 19.43 16.35 -30.69
N VAL A 104 18.27 16.53 -30.07
CA VAL A 104 17.11 17.18 -30.69
C VAL A 104 17.11 18.65 -30.28
N LYS A 105 17.21 19.56 -31.27
CA LYS A 105 16.87 20.97 -31.08
C LYS A 105 15.36 21.11 -31.23
N LEU A 106 14.70 21.47 -30.14
CA LEU A 106 13.29 21.80 -30.15
C LEU A 106 13.17 23.31 -30.35
N ASP A 107 12.30 23.73 -31.26
CA ASP A 107 11.95 25.14 -31.40
C ASP A 107 11.17 25.59 -30.15
N PRO A 108 11.33 26.85 -29.71
CA PRO A 108 10.52 27.40 -28.64
C PRO A 108 9.03 27.27 -29.01
N LEU A 109 8.23 26.72 -28.09
CA LEU A 109 6.78 26.68 -28.29
C LEU A 109 6.27 28.13 -28.32
N HIS A 110 5.70 28.54 -29.46
CA HIS A 110 5.06 29.85 -29.56
C HIS A 110 3.90 29.90 -28.55
N HIS A 111 4.03 30.75 -27.54
CA HIS A 111 2.94 31.03 -26.61
C HIS A 111 1.82 31.72 -27.38
N HIS A 112 0.76 30.99 -27.69
CA HIS A 112 -0.54 31.58 -27.92
C HIS A 112 -1.16 31.92 -26.56
N SER A 113 -0.96 33.16 -26.15
CA SER A 113 -1.69 33.77 -25.05
C SER A 113 -3.18 33.79 -25.42
N HIS A 114 -4.00 33.06 -24.68
CA HIS A 114 -5.45 33.24 -24.67
C HIS A 114 -5.85 34.24 -23.59
#